data_AF-A0A959W118-F1
#
_entry.id   AF-A0A959W118-F1
#
_cell.length_a   1.000
_cell.length_b   1.000
_cell.length_c   1.000
_cell.angle_alpha   90.00
_cell.angle_beta   90.00
_cell.angle_gamma   90.00
#
_symmetry.space_group_name_H-M   'P 1'
#
loop_
_entity.id
_entity.type
_entity.pdbx_description
1 polymer ?
#
loop_
_entity_poly.entity_id
_entity_poly.type
_entity_poly.pdbx_seq_one_letter_code
_entity_poly.pdbx_strand_id
1 'polypeptide(L)'
;MTARPIEISVHNALVLATAPLLMVVPYLLTFSPGVGFLTLFLGAALMGVSLAGASPKRPLSLAAQSGFDWAIGIAIFSIGILAGIAGQDPMTTIFLVGFGAAHLALTASTRYSARSA
;
A
#
# COMPACT_ATOMS: atom_id res chain seq x y z
N MET A 1 12.40 -21.57 -9.52
CA MET A 1 12.49 -20.70 -8.33
C MET A 1 12.32 -19.27 -8.80
N THR A 2 11.16 -18.66 -8.57
CA THR A 2 10.93 -17.26 -8.96
C THR A 2 11.77 -16.37 -8.04
N ALA A 3 12.89 -15.84 -8.55
CA ALA A 3 13.71 -14.93 -7.80
C ALA A 3 12.91 -13.64 -7.57
N ARG A 4 12.45 -13.43 -6.34
CA ARG A 4 11.85 -12.15 -5.95
C ARG A 4 12.98 -11.13 -5.82
N PRO A 5 12.98 -10.02 -6.57
CA PRO A 5 14.15 -9.15 -6.63
C PRO A 5 14.24 -8.14 -5.48
N ILE A 6 13.10 -7.77 -4.88
CA ILE A 6 13.03 -6.64 -3.94
C ILE A 6 13.30 -7.12 -2.51
N GLU A 7 14.24 -6.48 -1.83
CA GLU A 7 14.49 -6.69 -0.41
C GLU A 7 13.47 -5.95 0.44
N ILE A 8 13.18 -6.50 1.62
CA ILE A 8 12.17 -5.92 2.53
C ILE A 8 12.52 -4.52 3.01
N SER A 9 13.81 -4.19 3.14
CA SER A 9 14.28 -2.83 3.45
C SER A 9 13.89 -1.83 2.36
N VAL A 10 14.10 -2.21 1.09
CA VAL A 10 13.75 -1.40 -0.09
C VAL A 10 12.24 -1.28 -0.22
N HIS A 11 11.50 -2.36 0.01
CA HIS A 11 10.04 -2.33 0.06
C HIS A 11 9.54 -1.30 1.07
N ASN A 12 9.99 -1.40 2.33
CA ASN A 12 9.55 -0.51 3.40
C ASN A 12 9.87 0.95 3.09
N ALA A 13 11.05 1.23 2.53
CA ALA A 13 11.43 2.58 2.13
C ALA A 13 10.53 3.12 1.02
N LEU A 14 10.22 2.32 0.00
CA LEU A 14 9.31 2.71 -1.08
C LEU A 14 7.89 2.97 -0.58
N VAL A 15 7.37 2.13 0.30
CA VAL A 15 6.04 2.32 0.88
C VAL A 15 6.02 3.56 1.77
N LEU A 16 7.04 3.80 2.59
CA LEU A 16 7.17 5.04 3.37
C LEU A 16 7.20 6.30 2.51
N ALA A 17 7.87 6.26 1.36
CA ALA A 17 7.95 7.39 0.44
C ALA A 17 6.63 7.64 -0.30
N THR A 18 5.85 6.59 -0.57
CA THR A 18 4.64 6.67 -1.42
C THR A 18 3.33 6.69 -0.65
N ALA A 19 3.26 6.15 0.56
CA ALA A 19 2.05 6.16 1.38
C ALA A 19 1.49 7.56 1.69
N PRO A 20 2.31 8.63 1.88
CA PRO A 20 1.79 9.99 1.97
C PRO A 20 1.04 10.46 0.71
N LEU A 21 1.38 9.94 -0.48
CA LEU A 21 0.64 10.27 -1.70
C LEU A 21 -0.79 9.74 -1.64
N LEU A 22 -0.99 8.53 -1.09
CA LEU A 22 -2.33 7.98 -0.86
C LEU A 22 -3.16 8.87 0.06
N MET A 23 -2.52 9.54 1.02
CA MET A 23 -3.17 10.45 1.96
C MET A 23 -3.51 11.80 1.33
N VAL A 24 -2.63 12.35 0.50
CA VAL A 24 -2.72 13.75 0.04
C VAL A 24 -3.46 13.89 -1.30
N VAL A 25 -3.22 12.98 -2.25
CA VAL A 25 -3.75 13.08 -3.63
C VAL A 25 -5.28 13.18 -3.67
N PRO A 26 -6.06 12.44 -2.86
CA PRO A 26 -7.52 12.55 -2.87
C PRO A 26 -8.03 13.95 -2.55
N TYR A 27 -7.34 14.71 -1.71
CA TYR A 27 -7.70 16.10 -1.41
C TYR A 27 -7.28 17.06 -2.52
N LEU A 28 -6.12 16.83 -3.14
CA LEU A 28 -5.65 17.63 -4.29
C LEU A 28 -6.53 17.45 -5.52
N LEU A 29 -7.03 16.24 -5.75
CA LEU A 29 -7.91 15.91 -6.87
C LEU A 29 -9.40 16.01 -6.51
N THR A 30 -9.72 16.56 -5.33
CA THR A 30 -11.10 16.83 -4.89
C THR A 30 -12.03 15.60 -4.93
N PHE A 31 -11.49 14.43 -4.57
CA PHE A 31 -12.27 13.20 -4.47
C PHE A 31 -13.35 13.32 -3.40
N SER A 32 -14.33 12.41 -3.44
CA SER A 32 -15.40 12.41 -2.45
C SER A 32 -14.84 12.29 -1.02
N PRO A 33 -15.44 12.96 -0.02
CA PRO A 33 -14.93 12.97 1.35
C PRO A 33 -14.76 11.55 1.92
N GLY A 34 -15.69 10.64 1.61
CA GLY A 34 -15.62 9.24 2.03
C GLY A 34 -14.38 8.52 1.51
N VAL A 35 -14.04 8.72 0.24
CA VAL A 35 -12.80 8.18 -0.34
C VAL A 35 -11.59 8.81 0.34
N GLY A 36 -11.59 10.14 0.51
CA GLY A 36 -10.50 10.86 1.19
C GLY A 36 -10.20 10.33 2.60
N PHE A 37 -11.24 10.07 3.41
CA PHE A 37 -11.06 9.47 4.73
C PHE A 37 -10.50 8.04 4.63
N LEU A 38 -11.05 7.20 3.76
CA LEU A 38 -10.57 5.82 3.59
C LEU A 38 -9.10 5.77 3.19
N THR A 39 -8.70 6.59 2.21
CA THR A 39 -7.32 6.65 1.74
C THR A 39 -6.36 7.23 2.77
N LEU A 40 -6.83 8.18 3.60
CA LEU A 40 -6.06 8.69 4.72
C LEU A 40 -5.71 7.57 5.72
N PHE A 41 -6.72 6.79 6.13
CA PHE A 41 -6.52 5.67 7.05
C PHE A 41 -5.65 4.55 6.44
N LEU A 42 -5.87 4.20 5.17
CA LEU A 42 -5.07 3.19 4.48
C LEU A 42 -3.62 3.64 4.30
N GLY A 43 -3.38 4.92 3.97
CA GLY A 43 -2.04 5.49 3.87
C GLY A 43 -1.32 5.50 5.22
N ALA A 44 -2.01 5.90 6.28
CA ALA A 44 -1.46 5.84 7.64
C ALA A 44 -1.13 4.41 8.07
N ALA A 45 -1.99 3.43 7.74
CA ALA A 45 -1.75 2.02 8.01
C ALA A 45 -0.51 1.50 7.26
N LEU A 46 -0.35 1.81 5.97
CA LEU A 46 0.84 1.45 5.18
C LEU A 46 2.13 2.03 5.76
N MET A 47 2.10 3.30 6.16
CA MET A 47 3.24 3.90 6.85
C MET A 47 3.54 3.15 8.16
N GLY A 48 2.53 2.89 8.99
CA GLY A 48 2.69 2.19 10.25
C GLY A 48 3.32 0.80 10.11
N VAL A 49 2.85 0.01 9.14
CA VAL A 49 3.40 -1.32 8.82
C VAL A 49 4.85 -1.20 8.35
N SER A 50 5.16 -0.23 7.50
CA SER A 50 6.51 0.00 6.97
C SER A 50 7.49 0.47 8.04
N LEU A 51 7.06 1.38 8.92
CA LEU A 51 7.82 1.82 10.10
C LEU A 51 8.09 0.67 11.06
N ALA A 52 7.10 -0.18 11.30
CA ALA A 52 7.25 -1.39 12.13
C ALA A 52 8.27 -2.36 11.50
N GLY A 53 8.23 -2.57 10.19
CA GLY A 53 9.19 -3.41 9.47
C GLY A 53 10.63 -2.85 9.44
N ALA A 54 10.77 -1.52 9.44
CA ALA A 54 12.07 -0.82 9.50
C ALA A 54 12.64 -0.69 10.92
N SER A 55 11.83 -0.92 11.97
CA SER A 55 12.26 -0.79 13.36
C SER A 55 13.30 -1.86 13.74
N PRO A 56 14.37 -1.51 14.46
CA PRO A 56 15.32 -2.48 14.99
C PRO A 56 14.67 -3.54 15.90
N LYS A 57 13.59 -3.16 16.60
CA LYS A 57 12.86 -4.06 17.50
C LYS A 57 11.88 -4.99 16.78
N ARG A 58 11.66 -4.79 15.47
CA ARG A 58 10.71 -5.53 14.60
C ARG A 58 9.48 -6.04 15.35
N PRO A 59 8.56 -5.14 15.77
CA PRO A 59 7.37 -5.53 16.52
C PRO A 59 6.41 -6.42 15.72
N LEU A 60 6.54 -6.47 14.38
CA LEU A 60 5.77 -7.35 13.51
C LEU A 60 6.63 -8.51 13.00
N SER A 61 6.06 -9.72 13.01
CA SER A 61 6.65 -10.86 12.32
C SER A 61 6.62 -10.64 10.80
N LEU A 62 7.56 -11.26 10.07
CA LEU A 62 7.60 -11.16 8.60
C LEU A 62 6.30 -11.61 7.93
N ALA A 63 5.65 -12.64 8.50
CA ALA A 63 4.35 -13.12 8.00
C ALA A 63 3.22 -12.13 8.27
N ALA A 64 3.21 -11.46 9.44
CA ALA A 64 2.24 -10.42 9.73
C ALA A 64 2.43 -9.22 8.79
N GLN A 65 3.67 -8.80 8.57
CA GLN A 65 3.98 -7.72 7.64
C GLN A 65 3.51 -8.05 6.22
N SER A 66 3.88 -9.22 5.68
CA SER A 66 3.42 -9.62 4.34
C SER A 66 1.90 -9.73 4.25
N GLY A 67 1.26 -10.19 5.32
CA GLY A 67 -0.20 -10.24 5.41
C GLY A 67 -0.85 -8.86 5.31
N PHE A 68 -0.30 -7.86 6.01
CA PHE A 68 -0.78 -6.49 5.94
C PHE A 68 -0.57 -5.86 4.56
N ASP A 69 0.61 -6.03 3.95
CA ASP A 69 0.90 -5.47 2.63
C ASP A 69 -0.06 -6.03 1.56
N TRP A 70 -0.34 -7.34 1.58
CA TRP A 70 -1.35 -7.94 0.71
C TRP A 70 -2.76 -7.43 1.02
N ALA A 71 -3.17 -7.43 2.29
CA ALA A 71 -4.52 -7.04 2.68
C ALA A 71 -4.83 -5.59 2.32
N ILE A 72 -3.89 -4.67 2.60
CA ILE A 72 -4.05 -3.25 2.30
C ILE A 72 -4.00 -3.01 0.79
N GLY A 73 -3.08 -3.66 0.06
CA GLY A 73 -3.03 -3.57 -1.39
C GLY A 73 -4.32 -4.03 -2.07
N ILE A 74 -4.87 -5.17 -1.64
CA ILE A 74 -6.15 -5.69 -2.13
C ILE A 74 -7.28 -4.72 -1.80
N ALA A 75 -7.34 -4.22 -0.57
CA ALA A 75 -8.36 -3.26 -0.16
C ALA A 75 -8.34 -2.01 -1.03
N ILE A 76 -7.18 -1.38 -1.24
CA ILE A 76 -7.05 -0.18 -2.07
C ILE A 76 -7.50 -0.47 -3.52
N PHE A 77 -7.03 -1.58 -4.09
CA PHE A 77 -7.38 -1.99 -5.45
C PHE A 77 -8.89 -2.24 -5.60
N SER A 78 -9.50 -2.98 -4.67
CA SER A 78 -10.93 -3.27 -4.67
C SER A 78 -11.78 -2.01 -4.47
N ILE A 79 -11.38 -1.10 -3.58
CA ILE A 79 -12.07 0.19 -3.40
C ILE A 79 -12.04 0.99 -4.71
N GLY A 80 -10.91 0.99 -5.42
CA GLY A 80 -10.80 1.64 -6.73
C GLY A 80 -11.77 1.07 -7.77
N ILE A 81 -11.86 -0.26 -7.87
CA ILE A 81 -12.82 -0.93 -8.76
C ILE A 81 -14.25 -0.57 -8.39
N LEU A 82 -14.59 -0.64 -7.09
CA LEU A 82 -15.92 -0.31 -6.59
C LEU A 82 -16.29 1.17 -6.85
N ALA A 83 -15.32 2.08 -6.74
CA ALA A 83 -15.53 3.49 -7.06
C ALA A 83 -15.91 3.69 -8.54
N GLY A 84 -15.26 2.95 -9.45
CA GLY A 84 -15.61 2.95 -10.87
C GLY A 84 -17.00 2.40 -11.15
N ILE A 85 -17.37 1.29 -10.51
CA ILE A 85 -18.72 0.70 -10.63
C ILE A 85 -19.79 1.64 -10.06
N ALA A 86 -19.48 2.36 -8.98
CA ALA A 86 -20.38 3.32 -8.34
C ALA A 86 -20.50 4.66 -9.10
N GLY A 87 -19.82 4.82 -10.24
CA GLY A 87 -19.89 6.05 -11.05
C GLY A 87 -19.18 7.25 -10.41
N GLN A 88 -18.18 7.03 -9.56
CA GLN A 88 -17.29 8.10 -9.08
C GLN A 88 -16.44 8.65 -10.23
N ASP A 89 -15.76 9.77 -9.99
CA ASP A 89 -14.82 10.36 -10.95
C ASP A 89 -13.82 9.31 -11.48
N PRO A 90 -13.60 9.21 -12.81
CA PRO A 90 -12.62 8.30 -13.40
C PRO A 90 -11.22 8.40 -12.77
N MET A 91 -10.80 9.59 -12.36
CA MET A 91 -9.52 9.82 -11.68
C MET A 91 -9.44 9.10 -10.34
N THR A 92 -10.55 8.98 -9.59
CA THR A 92 -10.59 8.19 -8.35
C THR A 92 -10.29 6.72 -8.64
N THR A 93 -10.92 6.17 -9.68
CA THR A 93 -10.71 4.78 -10.09
C THR A 93 -9.27 4.56 -10.55
N ILE A 94 -8.78 5.38 -11.47
CA ILE A 94 -7.42 5.27 -12.01
C ILE A 94 -6.39 5.36 -10.90
N PHE A 95 -6.53 6.32 -9.99
CA PHE A 95 -5.59 6.50 -8.89
C PHE A 95 -5.57 5.30 -7.94
N LEU A 96 -6.74 4.86 -7.44
CA LEU A 96 -6.81 3.79 -6.44
C LEU A 96 -6.46 2.42 -7.03
N VAL A 97 -6.97 2.11 -8.23
CA VAL A 97 -6.61 0.87 -8.91
C VAL A 97 -5.12 0.87 -9.27
N GLY A 98 -4.60 1.99 -9.77
CA GLY A 98 -3.17 2.13 -10.10
C GLY A 98 -2.28 2.00 -8.87
N PHE A 99 -2.59 2.70 -7.78
CA PHE A 99 -1.84 2.61 -6.53
C PHE A 99 -1.91 1.21 -5.92
N GLY A 100 -3.12 0.63 -5.84
CA GLY A 100 -3.32 -0.72 -5.31
C GLY A 100 -2.57 -1.77 -6.14
N ALA A 101 -2.66 -1.69 -7.48
CA ALA A 101 -1.93 -2.60 -8.37
C ALA A 101 -0.42 -2.45 -8.23
N ALA A 102 0.10 -1.22 -8.15
CA ALA A 102 1.52 -0.96 -7.94
C ALA A 102 2.00 -1.53 -6.59
N HIS A 103 1.23 -1.33 -5.52
CA HIS A 103 1.54 -1.87 -4.20
C HIS A 103 1.48 -3.40 -4.17
N LEU A 104 0.51 -4.02 -4.83
CA LEU A 104 0.42 -5.48 -4.96
C LEU A 104 1.58 -6.05 -5.79
N ALA A 105 1.96 -5.39 -6.89
CA ALA A 105 3.12 -5.77 -7.68
C ALA A 105 4.42 -5.67 -6.87
N LEU A 106 4.57 -4.61 -6.07
CA LEU A 106 5.69 -4.44 -5.14
C LEU A 106 5.71 -5.58 -4.12
N THR A 107 4.58 -5.87 -3.49
CA THR A 107 4.41 -6.93 -2.49
C THR A 107 4.73 -8.31 -3.07
N ALA A 108 4.22 -8.63 -4.26
CA ALA A 108 4.50 -9.88 -4.96
C ALA A 108 6.00 -10.04 -5.31
N SER A 109 6.66 -8.92 -5.61
CA SER A 109 8.09 -8.86 -5.93
C SER A 109 9.02 -8.86 -4.71
N THR A 110 8.46 -8.79 -3.50
CA THR A 110 9.22 -8.62 -2.25
C THR A 110 9.59 -9.94 -1.59
N ARG A 111 10.87 -10.07 -1.22
CA ARG A 111 11.42 -11.18 -0.44
C ARG A 111 11.16 -10.95 1.06
N TYR A 112 10.12 -11.58 1.58
CA TYR A 112 9.87 -11.66 3.02
C TYR A 112 10.67 -12.82 3.63
N SER A 113 12.00 -12.67 3.70
CA SER A 113 12.90 -13.69 4.27
C SER A 113 13.91 -13.05 5.20
N ALA A 114 14.25 -13.75 6.28
CA ALA A 114 15.25 -13.33 7.26
C ALA A 114 16.70 -13.44 6.74
N ARG A 115 16.92 -14.07 5.59
CA ARG A 115 18.28 -14.32 5.05
C ARG A 115 18.80 -13.12 4.25
N SER A 116 18.86 -11.95 4.88
CA SER A 116 19.63 -10.74 4.51
C SER A 116 19.18 -9.58 5.43
N ALA A 117 19.25 -9.79 6.74
CA ALA A 117 19.22 -8.71 7.73
C ALA A 117 20.49 -8.81 8.57
#